data_AF-A0A101PPW8-F1
#
_entry.id   AF-A0A101PPW8-F1
#
_cell.length_a   1.000
_cell.length_b   1.000
_cell.length_c   1.000
_cell.angle_alpha   90.00
_cell.angle_beta   90.00
_cell.angle_gamma   90.00
#
_symmetry.space_group_name_H-M   'P 1'
#
loop_
_entity.id
_entity.type
_entity.pdbx_description
1 polymer ?
#
loop_
_entity_poly.entity_id
_entity_poly.type
_entity_poly.pdbx_seq_one_letter_code
_entity_poly.pdbx_strand_id
1 'polypeptide(L)'
;MILGDADVAVIPVNNCAAGRVADVHHLLPDSGLHIVAEYFLPVRFDLMGVAGGTLDQVECVRSHVHALGQCRELLRESSWGTLVSDDTAGAAREAAEATRATRLPPRRPGSRR
;
A
#
# COMPACT_ATOMS: atom_id res chain seq x y z
N MET A 1 10.86 -1.76 26.24
CA MET A 1 10.73 -3.15 26.73
C MET A 1 10.22 -3.99 25.58
N ILE A 2 10.99 -4.96 25.11
CA ILE A 2 10.58 -5.89 24.06
C ILE A 2 9.94 -7.09 24.77
N LEU A 3 8.71 -7.45 24.41
CA LEU A 3 7.89 -8.42 25.16
C LEU A 3 8.30 -9.89 24.95
N GLY A 4 9.26 -10.19 24.07
CA GLY A 4 9.80 -11.54 23.88
C GLY A 4 8.92 -12.49 23.06
N ASP A 5 7.87 -12.00 22.40
CA ASP A 5 6.90 -12.81 21.65
C ASP A 5 7.44 -13.38 20.31
N ALA A 6 8.63 -12.97 19.88
CA ALA A 6 9.26 -13.41 18.63
C ALA A 6 10.80 -13.43 18.74
N ASP A 7 11.43 -14.43 18.12
CA ASP A 7 12.90 -14.59 18.08
C ASP A 7 13.58 -13.60 17.11
N VAL A 8 12.87 -13.19 16.05
CA VAL A 8 13.38 -12.30 14.99
C VAL A 8 12.30 -11.32 14.52
N ALA A 9 12.73 -10.15 14.05
CA ALA A 9 11.87 -9.14 13.44
C ALA A 9 12.39 -8.75 12.05
N VAL A 10 11.48 -8.55 11.10
CA VAL A 10 11.79 -8.00 9.77
C VAL A 10 11.39 -6.54 9.76
N ILE A 11 12.38 -5.64 9.63
CA ILE A 11 12.17 -4.20 9.70
C ILE A 11 12.55 -3.57 8.36
N PRO A 12 11.64 -2.88 7.66
CA PRO A 12 11.99 -2.15 6.46
C PRO A 12 12.84 -0.92 6.82
N VAL A 13 14.09 -0.88 6.35
CA VAL A 13 15.05 0.21 6.66
C VAL A 13 15.18 1.23 5.52
N ASN A 14 14.92 0.82 4.28
CA ASN A 14 15.09 1.65 3.09
C ASN A 14 14.13 1.22 1.96
N ASN A 15 13.69 2.17 1.14
CA ASN A 15 12.89 1.95 -0.05
C ASN A 15 13.50 2.74 -1.22
N CYS A 16 13.64 2.12 -2.39
CA CYS A 16 14.27 2.78 -3.55
C CYS A 16 13.50 4.01 -4.06
N ALA A 17 12.20 4.10 -3.82
CA ALA A 17 11.37 5.20 -4.30
C ALA A 17 11.08 6.27 -3.22
N ALA A 18 11.04 5.88 -1.94
CA ALA A 18 10.74 6.77 -0.81
C ALA A 18 11.95 7.09 0.09
N GLY A 19 13.10 6.45 -0.16
CA GLY A 19 14.31 6.61 0.64
C GLY A 19 14.28 5.84 1.96
N ARG A 20 15.07 6.32 2.92
CA ARG A 20 15.23 5.68 4.24
C ARG A 20 13.94 5.74 5.04
N VAL A 21 13.65 4.66 5.78
CA VAL A 21 12.55 4.65 6.76
C VAL A 21 13.07 5.32 8.03
N ALA A 22 12.63 6.57 8.27
CA ALA A 22 13.28 7.51 9.17
C ALA A 22 13.43 7.02 10.63
N ASP A 23 12.39 6.37 11.15
CA ASP A 23 12.34 6.04 12.58
C ASP A 23 13.28 4.88 12.91
N VAL A 24 13.51 3.97 11.96
CA VAL A 24 14.31 2.77 12.19
C VAL A 24 15.76 3.11 12.53
N HIS A 25 16.32 4.14 11.90
CA HIS A 25 17.68 4.60 12.17
C HIS A 25 17.86 5.25 13.55
N HIS A 26 16.78 5.75 14.15
CA HIS A 26 16.79 6.30 15.51
C HIS A 26 16.48 5.24 16.56
N LEU A 27 15.60 4.28 16.25
CA LEU A 27 15.11 3.29 17.20
C LEU A 27 16.03 2.08 17.36
N LEU A 28 16.66 1.61 16.28
CA LEU A 28 17.53 0.42 16.32
C LEU A 28 18.70 0.56 17.31
N PRO A 29 19.48 1.67 17.34
CA PRO A 29 20.63 1.80 18.22
C PRO A 29 20.31 1.59 19.70
N ASP A 30 19.15 2.09 20.16
CA ASP A 30 18.74 2.06 21.57
C ASP A 30 17.84 0.86 21.92
N SER A 31 17.54 -0.01 20.95
CA SER A 31 16.58 -1.12 21.11
C SER A 31 17.15 -2.34 21.84
N GLY A 32 18.47 -2.50 21.89
CA GLY A 32 19.14 -3.73 22.33
C GLY A 32 19.03 -4.90 21.34
N LEU A 33 18.53 -4.66 20.12
CA LEU A 33 18.48 -5.64 19.04
C LEU A 33 19.78 -5.66 18.24
N HIS A 34 20.06 -6.79 17.57
CA HIS A 34 21.19 -6.96 16.67
C HIS A 34 20.70 -7.30 15.26
N ILE A 35 21.32 -6.70 14.24
CA ILE A 35 21.07 -7.07 12.84
C ILE A 35 21.78 -8.39 12.55
N VAL A 36 21.00 -9.42 12.22
CA VAL A 36 21.51 -10.78 11.95
C VAL A 36 21.49 -11.16 10.46
N ALA A 37 20.71 -10.43 9.65
CA ALA A 37 20.58 -10.65 8.22
C ALA A 37 20.01 -9.40 7.52
N GLU A 38 20.18 -9.34 6.20
CA GLU A 38 19.51 -8.37 5.33
C GLU A 38 18.80 -9.08 4.15
N TYR A 39 17.73 -8.46 3.65
CA TYR A 39 16.97 -8.99 2.52
C TYR A 39 16.44 -7.84 1.65
N PHE A 40 16.58 -7.98 0.33
CA PHE A 40 16.08 -7.02 -0.65
C PHE A 40 14.84 -7.60 -1.34
N LEU A 41 13.68 -6.99 -1.07
CA LEU A 41 12.41 -7.39 -1.67
C LEU A 41 12.06 -6.44 -2.84
N PRO A 42 12.01 -6.93 -4.09
CA PRO A 42 11.46 -6.16 -5.21
C PRO A 42 9.97 -5.89 -4.99
N VAL A 43 9.60 -4.62 -4.85
CA VAL A 43 8.19 -4.21 -4.72
C VAL A 43 7.52 -4.25 -6.10
N ARG A 44 6.42 -5.00 -6.20
CA ARG A 44 5.55 -5.08 -7.38
C ARG A 44 4.13 -4.74 -6.96
N PHE A 45 3.39 -4.11 -7.87
CA PHE A 45 1.98 -3.80 -7.67
C PHE A 45 1.16 -4.58 -8.69
N ASP A 46 0.14 -5.26 -8.20
CA ASP A 46 -0.81 -6.00 -8.99
C ASP A 46 -2.19 -5.35 -8.85
N LEU A 47 -2.91 -5.21 -9.96
CA LEU A 47 -4.31 -4.81 -9.92
C LEU A 47 -5.15 -6.02 -9.54
N MET A 48 -5.81 -5.95 -8.39
CA MET A 48 -6.63 -7.03 -7.84
C MET A 48 -8.12 -6.67 -7.90
N GLY A 49 -8.95 -7.67 -8.16
CA GLY A 49 -10.41 -7.55 -8.17
C GLY A 49 -11.06 -8.85 -7.72
N VAL A 50 -12.39 -8.87 -7.66
CA VAL A 50 -13.15 -10.07 -7.32
C VAL A 50 -13.13 -11.10 -8.45
N ALA A 51 -13.30 -12.37 -8.10
CA ALA A 51 -13.37 -13.45 -9.09
C ALA A 51 -14.49 -13.19 -10.10
N GLY A 52 -14.15 -13.29 -11.39
CA GLY A 52 -15.07 -12.99 -12.50
C GLY A 52 -15.27 -11.50 -12.80
N GLY A 53 -14.60 -10.61 -12.08
CA GLY A 53 -14.55 -9.18 -12.40
C GLY A 53 -13.74 -8.91 -13.66
N THR A 54 -14.15 -7.89 -14.40
CA THR A 54 -13.48 -7.46 -15.65
C THR A 54 -13.09 -5.99 -15.56
N LEU A 55 -12.10 -5.57 -16.36
CA LEU A 55 -11.55 -4.21 -16.31
C LEU A 55 -12.57 -3.12 -16.69
N ASP A 56 -13.54 -3.45 -17.54
CA ASP A 56 -14.65 -2.55 -17.92
C ASP A 56 -15.62 -2.28 -16.76
N GLN A 57 -15.62 -3.13 -15.74
CA GLN A 57 -16.46 -2.98 -14.54
C GLN A 57 -15.76 -2.17 -13.44
N VAL A 58 -14.49 -1.83 -13.61
CA VAL A 58 -13.72 -1.11 -12.59
C VAL A 58 -14.15 0.35 -12.57
N GLU A 59 -14.79 0.76 -11.48
CA GLU A 59 -15.12 2.16 -11.24
C GLU A 59 -13.98 2.90 -10.53
N CYS A 60 -13.27 2.22 -9.63
CA CYS A 60 -12.19 2.81 -8.87
C CYS A 60 -11.08 1.82 -8.46
N VAL A 61 -9.88 2.35 -8.29
CA VAL A 61 -8.72 1.65 -7.72
C VAL A 61 -8.44 2.19 -6.32
N ARG A 62 -8.25 1.29 -5.37
CA ARG A 62 -8.02 1.63 -3.96
C ARG A 62 -6.66 1.12 -3.50
N SER A 63 -5.88 1.98 -2.87
CA SER A 63 -4.61 1.59 -2.24
C SER A 63 -4.08 2.71 -1.35
N HIS A 64 -2.92 2.48 -0.72
CA HIS A 64 -2.18 3.53 -0.02
C HIS A 64 -1.67 4.61 -0.99
N VAL A 65 -1.51 5.85 -0.51
CA VAL A 65 -1.10 6.99 -1.35
C VAL A 65 0.22 6.75 -2.10
N HIS A 66 1.18 6.05 -1.49
CA HIS A 66 2.45 5.72 -2.14
C HIS A 66 2.27 4.75 -3.33
N ALA A 67 1.44 3.71 -3.16
CA ALA A 67 1.14 2.76 -4.22
C ALA A 67 0.42 3.44 -5.40
N LEU A 68 -0.60 4.26 -5.10
CA LEU A 68 -1.30 5.04 -6.12
C LEU A 68 -0.35 6.01 -6.86
N GLY A 69 0.57 6.65 -6.13
CA GLY A 69 1.58 7.52 -6.72
C GLY A 69 2.55 6.79 -7.66
N GLN A 70 2.91 5.55 -7.33
CA GLN A 70 3.80 4.70 -8.13
C GLN A 70 3.10 4.08 -9.35
N CYS A 71 1.78 3.88 -9.31
CA CYS A 71 0.99 3.37 -10.42
C CYS A 71 0.32 4.47 -11.28
N ARG A 72 0.73 5.73 -11.12
CA ARG A 72 0.03 6.90 -11.67
C ARG A 72 -0.09 6.92 -13.20
N GLU A 73 0.88 6.38 -13.93
CA GLU A 73 0.83 6.32 -15.40
C GLU A 73 -0.34 5.45 -15.87
N LEU A 74 -0.42 4.21 -15.39
CA LEU A 74 -1.56 3.30 -15.63
C LEU A 74 -2.89 3.95 -15.24
N LEU A 75 -2.94 4.60 -14.07
CA LEU A 75 -4.17 5.21 -13.57
C LEU A 75 -4.64 6.40 -14.43
N ARG A 76 -3.72 7.19 -15.02
CA ARG A 76 -4.05 8.30 -15.91
C ARG A 76 -4.58 7.84 -17.26
N GLU A 77 -4.09 6.71 -17.76
CA GLU A 77 -4.52 6.10 -19.01
C GLU A 77 -5.87 5.39 -18.86
N SER A 78 -6.23 5.03 -17.62
CA SER A 78 -7.53 4.43 -17.28
C SER A 78 -8.66 5.46 -17.11
N SER A 79 -9.91 4.98 -17.17
CA SER A 79 -11.08 5.75 -16.77
C SER A 79 -11.42 5.63 -15.28
N TRP A 80 -10.57 4.97 -14.49
CA TRP A 80 -10.87 4.60 -13.11
C TRP A 80 -10.67 5.79 -12.16
N GLY A 81 -11.55 5.91 -11.17
CA GLY A 81 -11.29 6.79 -10.02
C GLY A 81 -10.22 6.20 -9.10
N THR A 82 -9.66 7.01 -8.21
CA THR A 82 -8.70 6.56 -7.19
C THR A 82 -9.22 6.87 -5.78
N LEU A 83 -9.09 5.92 -4.85
CA LEU A 83 -9.47 6.08 -3.45
C LEU A 83 -8.29 5.74 -2.54
N VAL A 84 -7.87 6.71 -1.73
CA VAL A 84 -6.79 6.50 -0.75
C VAL A 84 -7.31 5.64 0.40
N SER A 85 -6.55 4.60 0.75
CA SER A 85 -6.79 3.74 1.91
C SER A 85 -5.59 3.81 2.86
N ASP A 86 -5.78 3.39 4.11
CA ASP A 86 -4.73 3.48 5.15
C ASP A 86 -3.53 2.57 4.84
N ASP A 87 -3.76 1.43 4.20
CA ASP A 87 -2.71 0.54 3.74
C ASP A 87 -3.13 -0.26 2.49
N THR A 88 -2.15 -0.91 1.84
CA THR A 88 -2.37 -1.64 0.57
C THR A 88 -3.03 -3.00 0.79
N ALA A 89 -2.71 -3.69 1.88
CA ALA A 89 -3.24 -5.02 2.18
C ALA A 89 -4.70 -4.93 2.67
N GLY A 90 -5.02 -3.94 3.51
CA GLY A 90 -6.36 -3.57 3.92
C GLY A 90 -7.25 -3.23 2.72
N ALA A 91 -6.74 -2.44 1.76
CA ALA A 91 -7.47 -2.15 0.54
C ALA A 91 -7.82 -3.42 -0.28
N ALA A 92 -6.88 -4.36 -0.39
CA ALA A 92 -7.12 -5.64 -1.07
C ALA A 92 -8.13 -6.52 -0.34
N ARG A 93 -8.05 -6.58 0.99
CA ARG A 93 -9.02 -7.28 1.84
C ARG A 93 -10.43 -6.71 1.67
N GLU A 94 -10.57 -5.40 1.75
CA GLU A 94 -11.85 -4.73 1.56
C GLU A 94 -12.43 -4.97 0.17
N ALA A 95 -11.58 -5.00 -0.88
CA ALA A 95 -12.01 -5.33 -2.24
C ALA A 95 -12.52 -6.77 -2.34
N ALA A 96 -11.92 -7.72 -1.61
CA ALA A 96 -12.36 -9.11 -1.57
C ALA A 96 -13.68 -9.30 -0.78
N GLU A 97 -13.88 -8.52 0.29
CA GLU A 97 -15.09 -8.56 1.11
C GLU A 97 -16.27 -7.78 0.48
N ALA A 98 -15.98 -6.83 -0.42
CA ALA A 98 -16.99 -6.01 -1.07
C ALA A 98 -17.80 -6.82 -2.10
N THR A 99 -19.08 -7.04 -1.81
CA THR A 99 -20.08 -7.49 -2.79
C THR A 99 -20.46 -6.30 -3.69
N ARG A 100 -19.68 -6.06 -4.74
CA ARG A 100 -20.01 -5.27 -5.94
C ARG A 100 -20.24 -3.74 -5.81
N ALA A 101 -20.07 -3.09 -4.66
CA ALA A 101 -20.30 -1.63 -4.61
C ALA A 101 -19.40 -0.87 -3.64
N THR A 102 -18.09 -0.83 -3.88
CA THR A 102 -17.27 0.25 -3.33
C THR A 102 -17.50 1.49 -4.20
N ARG A 103 -18.59 2.23 -3.92
CA ARG A 103 -18.86 3.51 -4.57
C ARG A 103 -17.72 4.47 -4.28
N LEU A 104 -17.29 5.20 -5.31
CA LEU A 104 -16.43 6.38 -5.12
C LEU A 104 -17.10 7.30 -4.07
N PRO A 105 -16.39 7.79 -3.05
CA PRO A 105 -16.94 8.83 -2.20
C PRO A 105 -17.34 10.03 -3.08
N PRO A 106 -18.42 10.75 -2.72
CA PRO A 106 -18.89 11.88 -3.52
C PRO A 106 -17.74 12.87 -3.75
N ARG A 107 -17.56 13.31 -5.00
CA ARG A 107 -16.51 14.29 -5.37
C ARG A 107 -16.59 15.47 -4.41
N ARG A 108 -15.48 15.77 -3.73
CA ARG A 108 -15.36 17.05 -3.02
C ARG A 108 -15.49 18.19 -4.05
N PRO A 109 -16.35 19.20 -3.82
CA PRO A 109 -16.44 20.34 -4.71
C PRO A 109 -15.06 21.03 -4.80
N GLY A 110 -14.47 21.11 -5.99
CA GLY A 110 -13.26 21.92 -6.23
C GLY A 110 -12.02 21.22 -6.80
N SER A 111 -11.94 19.88 -6.82
CA SER A 111 -10.78 19.21 -7.43
C SER A 111 -10.94 19.13 -8.97
N ARG A 112 -10.25 20.03 -9.69
CA ARG A 112 -10.05 19.94 -11.15
C ARG A 112 -8.88 18.99 -11.48
N ARG A 113 -8.98 18.35 -12.64
CA ARG A 113 -8.00 17.41 -13.22
C ARG A 113 -6.67 18.07 -13.49
#